data_AF-A0A344TNF6-F1
#
_entry.id   AF-A0A344TNF6-F1
#
_cell.length_a   1.000
_cell.length_b   1.000
_cell.length_c   1.000
_cell.angle_alpha   90.00
_cell.angle_beta   90.00
_cell.angle_gamma   90.00
#
_symmetry.space_group_name_H-M   'P 1'
#
loop_
_entity.id
_entity.type
_entity.pdbx_description
1 polymer ?
#
loop_
_entity_poly.entity_id
_entity_poly.type
_entity_poly.pdbx_seq_one_letter_code
_entity_poly.pdbx_strand_id
1 'polypeptide(L)'
;MFLALIISTGTLLTFNFILVEKGLRSLYLEMRQPGSMGGLFWDDIIKQGADPFTPKDYEAGSHEANQTFRLTIPLIAQALHLNVAGLYALHVFMGLVFLWFMTRVVFEIVKDKILTFYFMTGFTAIYAGANFYINFLGHCDAFPFCFMVLAFYFRNPLSVLIFTQLAFWCDERAIINSSYLGLWYVLPLIKQVVDKRQFSLKEIPLPVIALVVSAGIYLAIRQWLSTTYGLKVGHDNDLSQRTSLWSLSILGDKFTRGLEGFWLIVFAGMVVLAMLKDWWTLVLLGGCILITGVIGVMVADGTRSLSFGFYMFFFMLTILREHIPINQLKYLLIVSTLVSLMLPMSFP
;
A
#
# COMPACT_ATOMS: atom_id res chain seq x y z
N MET A 1 2.30 5.51 -19.04
CA MET A 1 2.65 4.30 -18.27
C MET A 1 3.93 3.66 -18.77
N PHE A 2 3.99 3.08 -19.97
CA PHE A 2 5.19 2.35 -20.44
C PHE A 2 6.49 3.19 -20.41
N LEU A 3 6.44 4.43 -20.92
CA LEU A 3 7.61 5.32 -20.86
C LEU A 3 8.04 5.66 -19.42
N ALA A 4 7.07 5.85 -18.51
CA ALA A 4 7.36 6.12 -17.10
C ALA A 4 8.07 4.92 -16.44
N LEU A 5 7.63 3.70 -16.77
CA LEU A 5 8.26 2.46 -16.31
C LEU A 5 9.68 2.29 -16.87
N ILE A 6 9.89 2.55 -18.18
CA ILE A 6 11.24 2.49 -18.76
C ILE A 6 12.17 3.44 -18.03
N ILE A 7 11.72 4.66 -17.74
CA ILE A 7 12.53 5.66 -17.03
C ILE A 7 12.82 5.18 -15.61
N SER A 8 11.80 4.82 -14.82
CA SER A 8 12.02 4.45 -13.41
C SER A 8 12.82 3.15 -13.27
N THR A 9 12.52 2.13 -14.07
CA THR A 9 13.30 0.87 -14.09
C THR A 9 14.71 1.09 -14.61
N GLY A 10 14.90 1.92 -15.64
CA GLY A 10 16.22 2.28 -16.16
C GLY A 10 17.09 3.02 -15.14
N THR A 11 16.50 3.99 -14.44
CA THR A 11 17.14 4.70 -13.32
C THR A 11 17.49 3.73 -12.19
N LEU A 12 16.56 2.87 -11.79
CA LEU A 12 16.82 1.87 -10.75
C LEU A 12 17.96 0.93 -11.15
N LEU A 13 17.94 0.40 -12.37
CA LEU A 13 19.00 -0.48 -12.86
C LEU A 13 20.35 0.23 -12.90
N THR A 14 20.38 1.52 -13.24
CA THR A 14 21.62 2.30 -13.32
C THR A 14 22.21 2.57 -11.94
N PHE A 15 21.38 2.96 -10.96
CA PHE A 15 21.85 3.38 -9.63
C PHE A 15 21.85 2.24 -8.59
N ASN A 16 21.10 1.16 -8.82
CA ASN A 16 20.94 0.03 -7.90
C ASN A 16 21.23 -1.34 -8.57
N PHE A 17 22.04 -1.35 -9.63
CA PHE A 17 22.40 -2.57 -10.38
C PHE A 17 22.78 -3.75 -9.47
N ILE A 18 23.67 -3.52 -8.49
CA ILE A 18 24.18 -4.56 -7.60
C ILE A 18 23.04 -5.21 -6.81
N LEU A 19 22.09 -4.40 -6.33
CA LEU A 19 20.96 -4.90 -5.55
C LEU A 19 19.99 -5.68 -6.41
N VAL A 20 19.69 -5.17 -7.61
CA VAL A 20 18.81 -5.85 -8.57
C VAL A 20 19.43 -7.17 -9.03
N GLU A 21 20.72 -7.21 -9.33
CA GLU A 21 21.44 -8.42 -9.72
C GLU A 21 21.40 -9.48 -8.60
N LYS A 22 21.72 -9.08 -7.36
CA LYS A 22 21.67 -9.99 -6.19
C LYS A 22 20.26 -10.51 -5.94
N GLY A 23 19.25 -9.64 -6.04
CA GLY A 23 17.85 -10.00 -5.86
C GLY A 23 17.36 -11.00 -6.92
N LEU A 24 17.66 -10.75 -8.19
CA LEU A 24 17.33 -11.67 -9.29
C LEU A 24 18.04 -13.01 -9.14
N ARG A 25 19.32 -13.02 -8.75
CA ARG A 25 20.06 -14.26 -8.52
C ARG A 25 19.47 -15.06 -7.37
N SER A 26 19.08 -14.40 -6.28
CA SER A 26 18.47 -15.04 -5.11
C SER A 26 17.09 -15.61 -5.46
N LEU A 27 16.26 -14.84 -6.17
CA LEU A 27 14.97 -15.30 -6.67
C LEU A 27 15.12 -16.50 -7.62
N TYR A 28 16.12 -16.49 -8.50
CA TYR A 28 16.38 -17.60 -9.42
C TYR A 28 16.77 -18.88 -8.67
N LEU A 29 17.59 -18.77 -7.62
CA LEU A 29 17.93 -19.90 -6.76
C LEU A 29 16.69 -20.43 -6.05
N GLU A 30 15.86 -19.56 -5.49
CA GLU A 30 14.59 -19.92 -4.84
C GLU A 30 13.61 -20.59 -5.81
N MET A 31 13.54 -20.15 -7.07
CA MET A 31 12.73 -20.80 -8.11
C MET A 31 13.22 -22.22 -8.44
N ARG A 32 14.53 -22.49 -8.33
CA ARG A 32 15.12 -23.81 -8.59
C ARG A 32 15.08 -24.73 -7.38
N GLN A 33 15.26 -24.16 -6.19
CA GLN A 33 15.34 -24.86 -4.92
C GLN A 33 14.53 -24.07 -3.88
N PRO A 34 13.19 -24.23 -3.86
CA PRO A 34 12.34 -23.51 -2.91
C PRO A 34 12.74 -23.78 -1.45
N GLY A 35 12.79 -22.73 -0.64
CA GLY A 35 13.21 -22.77 0.76
C GLY A 35 14.71 -22.93 0.99
N SER A 36 15.55 -22.84 -0.06
CA SER A 36 17.01 -22.96 0.07
C SER A 36 17.70 -21.71 0.58
N MET A 37 17.03 -20.56 0.47
CA MET A 37 17.57 -19.24 0.80
C MET A 37 16.77 -18.62 1.95
N GLY A 38 17.44 -18.37 3.07
CA GLY A 38 16.82 -17.65 4.20
C GLY A 38 16.43 -16.22 3.82
N GLY A 39 15.25 -15.78 4.27
CA GLY A 39 14.72 -14.44 4.02
C GLY A 39 13.90 -14.28 2.73
N LEU A 40 13.67 -15.35 1.96
CA LEU A 40 12.68 -15.39 0.89
C LEU A 40 11.43 -16.15 1.36
N PHE A 41 10.26 -15.55 1.16
CA PHE A 41 8.99 -16.04 1.72
C PHE A 41 8.10 -16.76 0.69
N TRP A 42 8.56 -16.96 -0.55
CA TRP A 42 7.73 -17.53 -1.61
C TRP A 42 7.30 -18.97 -1.32
N ASP A 43 8.22 -19.80 -0.85
CA ASP A 43 7.93 -21.19 -0.50
C ASP A 43 7.03 -21.29 0.75
N ASP A 44 7.20 -20.38 1.72
CA ASP A 44 6.34 -20.31 2.91
C ASP A 44 4.88 -20.01 2.56
N ILE A 45 4.65 -19.11 1.60
CA ILE A 45 3.32 -18.79 1.08
C ILE A 45 2.68 -20.02 0.43
N ILE A 46 3.45 -20.77 -0.38
CA ILE A 46 2.96 -21.98 -1.04
C ILE A 46 2.64 -23.06 -0.01
N LYS A 47 3.53 -23.29 0.97
CA LYS A 47 3.30 -24.22 2.08
C LYS A 47 2.07 -23.84 2.92
N GLN A 48 1.85 -22.54 3.16
CA GLN A 48 0.65 -22.07 3.86
C GLN A 48 -0.62 -22.34 3.05
N GLY A 49 -0.54 -22.36 1.72
CA GLY A 49 -1.69 -22.66 0.85
C GLY A 49 -2.16 -24.12 0.96
N ALA A 50 -1.24 -25.05 1.23
CA ALA A 50 -1.55 -26.46 1.41
C ALA A 50 -2.34 -26.72 2.70
N ASP A 51 -1.95 -26.06 3.80
CA ASP A 51 -2.55 -26.22 5.13
C ASP A 51 -2.85 -24.85 5.78
N PRO A 52 -3.85 -24.10 5.27
CA PRO A 52 -4.06 -22.68 5.62
C PRO A 52 -4.57 -22.46 7.05
N PHE A 53 -5.09 -23.50 7.69
CA PHE A 53 -5.66 -23.44 9.04
C PHE A 53 -4.84 -24.19 10.08
N THR A 54 -3.66 -24.68 9.71
CA THR A 54 -2.77 -25.37 10.63
C THR A 54 -1.83 -24.33 11.26
N PRO A 55 -1.82 -24.18 12.60
CA PRO A 55 -0.83 -23.36 13.28
C PRO A 55 0.58 -23.83 12.92
N LYS A 56 1.41 -22.89 12.49
CA LYS A 56 2.83 -23.15 12.21
C LYS A 56 3.64 -22.61 13.39
N ASP A 57 4.58 -23.43 13.88
CA ASP A 57 5.51 -23.06 14.95
C ASP A 57 6.68 -22.25 14.37
N TYR A 58 6.40 -20.99 14.00
CA TYR A 58 7.43 -20.02 13.67
C TYR A 58 7.97 -19.34 14.94
N GLU A 59 9.22 -18.88 14.89
CA GLU A 59 9.83 -18.14 16.00
C GLU A 59 9.02 -16.88 16.32
N ALA A 60 8.76 -16.62 17.60
CA ALA A 60 7.97 -15.46 18.01
C ALA A 60 8.67 -14.16 17.57
N GLY A 61 7.90 -13.24 16.96
CA GLY A 61 8.43 -12.01 16.39
C GLY A 61 9.10 -12.15 15.02
N SER A 62 9.15 -13.35 14.43
CA SER A 62 9.60 -13.53 13.04
C SER A 62 8.61 -12.94 12.02
N HIS A 63 9.05 -12.72 10.78
CA HIS A 63 8.17 -12.20 9.74
C HIS A 63 7.02 -13.18 9.43
N GLU A 64 7.35 -14.47 9.34
CA GLU A 64 6.47 -15.60 9.06
C GLU A 64 5.39 -15.75 10.14
N ALA A 65 5.74 -15.54 11.41
CA ALA A 65 4.80 -15.55 12.52
C ALA A 65 3.77 -14.41 12.47
N ASN A 66 4.05 -13.34 11.72
CA ASN A 66 3.12 -12.24 11.46
C ASN A 66 2.25 -12.47 10.22
N GLN A 67 2.56 -13.47 9.38
CA GLN A 67 1.81 -13.80 8.16
C GLN A 67 0.68 -14.81 8.37
N THR A 68 0.45 -15.30 9.59
CA THR A 68 -0.51 -16.38 9.90
C THR A 68 -1.92 -16.13 9.37
N PHE A 69 -2.38 -14.88 9.35
CA PHE A 69 -3.71 -14.50 8.86
C PHE A 69 -3.74 -14.03 7.39
N ARG A 70 -2.62 -14.11 6.67
CA ARG A 70 -2.52 -13.64 5.28
C ARG A 70 -2.93 -14.75 4.32
N LEU A 71 -4.23 -15.00 4.21
CA LEU A 71 -4.78 -16.18 3.52
C LEU A 71 -5.01 -15.98 2.02
N THR A 72 -5.19 -14.76 1.52
CA THR A 72 -5.59 -14.57 0.11
C THR A 72 -4.57 -15.11 -0.88
N ILE A 73 -3.29 -14.81 -0.67
CA ILE A 73 -2.22 -15.20 -1.60
C ILE A 73 -1.93 -16.70 -1.54
N PRO A 74 -1.77 -17.31 -0.34
CA PRO A 74 -1.67 -18.76 -0.21
C PRO A 74 -2.83 -19.51 -0.89
N LEU A 75 -4.08 -19.06 -0.69
CA LEU A 75 -5.25 -19.71 -1.31
C LEU A 75 -5.27 -19.58 -2.83
N ILE A 76 -4.86 -18.42 -3.38
CA ILE A 76 -4.72 -18.24 -4.82
C ILE A 76 -3.61 -19.15 -5.38
N ALA A 77 -2.46 -19.22 -4.70
CA ALA A 77 -1.36 -20.09 -5.10
C ALA A 77 -1.79 -21.57 -5.12
N GLN A 78 -2.53 -22.01 -4.09
CA GLN A 78 -3.06 -23.37 -4.02
C GLN A 78 -4.10 -23.65 -5.11
N ALA A 79 -5.09 -22.76 -5.29
CA ALA A 79 -6.16 -22.95 -6.26
C ALA A 79 -5.67 -23.00 -7.72
N LEU A 80 -4.60 -22.27 -8.02
CA LEU A 80 -3.99 -22.23 -9.35
C LEU A 80 -2.77 -23.16 -9.49
N HIS A 81 -2.45 -23.94 -8.46
CA HIS A 81 -1.27 -24.82 -8.40
C HIS A 81 0.04 -24.11 -8.78
N LEU A 82 0.23 -22.88 -8.27
CA LEU A 82 1.40 -22.06 -8.58
C LEU A 82 2.62 -22.53 -7.79
N ASN A 83 3.74 -22.67 -8.50
CA ASN A 83 5.07 -22.73 -7.88
C ASN A 83 5.62 -21.31 -7.66
N VAL A 84 6.83 -21.19 -7.10
CA VAL A 84 7.51 -19.90 -6.83
C VAL A 84 7.54 -19.01 -8.09
N ALA A 85 7.87 -19.59 -9.24
CA ALA A 85 7.94 -18.85 -10.50
C ALA A 85 6.56 -18.33 -10.95
N GLY A 86 5.52 -19.16 -10.85
CA GLY A 86 4.15 -18.80 -11.17
C GLY A 86 3.60 -17.72 -10.23
N LEU A 87 3.90 -17.81 -8.94
CA LEU A 87 3.50 -16.81 -7.95
C LEU A 87 4.21 -15.47 -8.15
N TYR A 88 5.51 -15.49 -8.47
CA TYR A 88 6.25 -14.27 -8.84
C TYR A 88 5.71 -13.65 -10.13
N ALA A 89 5.40 -14.46 -11.15
CA ALA A 89 4.79 -13.97 -12.39
C ALA A 89 3.43 -13.31 -12.14
N LEU A 90 2.61 -13.91 -11.26
CA LEU A 90 1.34 -13.32 -10.83
C LEU A 90 1.55 -12.00 -10.06
N HIS A 91 2.55 -11.92 -9.18
CA HIS A 91 2.92 -10.68 -8.47
C HIS A 91 3.27 -9.55 -9.44
N VAL A 92 4.09 -9.83 -10.46
CA VAL A 92 4.44 -8.85 -11.51
C VAL A 92 3.19 -8.43 -12.28
N PHE A 93 2.34 -9.38 -12.68
CA PHE A 93 1.08 -9.10 -13.36
C PHE A 93 0.16 -8.19 -12.53
N MET A 94 -0.02 -8.49 -11.25
CA MET A 94 -0.82 -7.69 -10.33
C MET A 94 -0.28 -6.27 -10.17
N GLY A 95 1.04 -6.11 -10.18
CA GLY A 95 1.68 -4.79 -10.20
C GLY A 95 1.40 -3.97 -11.46
N LEU A 96 1.40 -4.62 -12.63
CA LEU A 96 1.04 -3.95 -13.89
C LEU A 96 -0.43 -3.53 -13.91
N VAL A 97 -1.33 -4.39 -13.40
CA VAL A 97 -2.75 -4.06 -13.21
C VAL A 97 -2.89 -2.86 -12.26
N PHE A 98 -2.21 -2.90 -11.12
CA PHE A 98 -2.18 -1.79 -10.15
C PHE A 98 -1.79 -0.47 -10.81
N LEU A 99 -0.67 -0.43 -11.54
CA LEU A 99 -0.21 0.79 -12.21
C LEU A 99 -1.15 1.26 -13.33
N TRP A 100 -1.81 0.35 -14.03
CA TRP A 100 -2.80 0.70 -15.04
C TRP A 100 -3.98 1.45 -14.40
N PHE A 101 -4.55 0.90 -13.33
CA PHE A 101 -5.66 1.54 -12.60
C PHE A 101 -5.20 2.82 -11.89
N MET A 102 -4.00 2.84 -11.31
CA MET A 102 -3.38 4.04 -10.74
C MET A 102 -3.30 5.17 -11.78
N THR A 103 -2.82 4.85 -13.00
CA THR A 103 -2.75 5.82 -14.10
C THR A 103 -4.13 6.35 -14.46
N ARG A 104 -5.16 5.49 -14.50
CA ARG A 104 -6.55 5.89 -14.79
C ARG A 104 -7.08 6.84 -13.73
N VAL A 105 -6.92 6.51 -12.45
CA VAL A 105 -7.37 7.36 -11.34
C VAL A 105 -6.67 8.72 -11.36
N VAL A 106 -5.34 8.74 -11.50
CA VAL A 106 -4.57 9.98 -11.54
C VAL A 106 -4.97 10.83 -12.75
N PHE A 107 -5.12 10.22 -13.93
CA PHE A 107 -5.58 10.92 -15.13
C PHE A 107 -6.99 11.48 -14.94
N GLU A 108 -7.88 10.77 -14.25
CA GLU A 108 -9.21 11.26 -13.96
C GLU A 108 -9.23 12.46 -13.02
N ILE A 109 -8.30 12.53 -12.06
CA ILE A 109 -8.18 13.65 -11.12
C ILE A 109 -7.55 14.85 -11.83
N VAL A 110 -6.42 14.64 -12.51
CA VAL A 110 -5.60 15.74 -13.03
C VAL A 110 -6.10 16.25 -14.39
N LYS A 111 -6.69 15.35 -15.20
CA LYS A 111 -7.17 15.59 -16.58
C LYS A 111 -6.11 16.11 -17.54
N ASP A 112 -4.83 15.83 -17.27
CA ASP A 112 -3.68 16.23 -18.09
C ASP A 112 -2.70 15.06 -18.25
N LYS A 113 -2.36 14.72 -19.51
CA LYS A 113 -1.49 13.58 -19.84
C LYS A 113 -0.05 13.80 -19.39
N ILE A 114 0.47 15.03 -19.48
CA ILE A 114 1.85 15.38 -19.13
C ILE A 114 2.01 15.34 -17.61
N LEU A 115 1.06 15.91 -16.86
CA LEU A 115 1.10 15.85 -15.41
C LEU A 115 0.93 14.42 -14.89
N THR A 116 0.02 13.65 -15.50
CA THR A 116 -0.11 12.22 -15.19
C THR A 116 1.19 11.47 -15.48
N PHE A 117 1.88 11.80 -16.57
CA PHE A 117 3.17 11.20 -16.90
C PHE A 117 4.24 11.51 -15.84
N TYR A 118 4.38 12.77 -15.42
CA TYR A 118 5.32 13.11 -14.34
C TYR A 118 4.97 12.39 -13.04
N PHE A 119 3.71 12.49 -12.60
CA PHE A 119 3.26 11.77 -11.41
C PHE A 119 3.58 10.28 -11.49
N MET A 120 3.22 9.60 -12.59
CA MET A 120 3.46 8.16 -12.70
C MET A 120 4.96 7.82 -12.75
N THR A 121 5.80 8.67 -13.34
CA THR A 121 7.26 8.45 -13.38
C THR A 121 7.89 8.53 -12.00
N GLY A 122 7.48 9.52 -11.20
CA GLY A 122 7.90 9.60 -9.81
C GLY A 122 7.29 8.50 -8.94
N PHE A 123 6.03 8.15 -9.19
CA PHE A 123 5.32 7.14 -8.39
C PHE A 123 5.91 5.75 -8.59
N THR A 124 6.36 5.41 -9.80
CA THR A 124 7.11 4.18 -10.05
C THR A 124 8.55 4.24 -9.57
N ALA A 125 9.05 5.39 -9.12
CA ALA A 125 10.36 5.49 -8.48
C ALA A 125 10.32 5.24 -6.97
N ILE A 126 9.14 5.36 -6.32
CA ILE A 126 8.96 5.06 -4.89
C ILE A 126 8.51 3.62 -4.65
N TYR A 127 8.66 3.11 -3.43
CA TYR A 127 8.33 1.71 -3.09
C TYR A 127 6.93 1.29 -3.54
N ALA A 128 5.89 2.09 -3.27
CA ALA A 128 4.52 1.77 -3.63
C ALA A 128 4.34 1.41 -5.12
N GLY A 129 4.95 2.19 -6.03
CA GLY A 129 4.86 1.95 -7.47
C GLY A 129 5.94 1.05 -8.04
N ALA A 130 7.05 0.85 -7.34
CA ALA A 130 8.14 0.00 -7.79
C ALA A 130 8.02 -1.46 -7.34
N ASN A 131 7.36 -1.69 -6.20
CA ASN A 131 7.37 -2.95 -5.44
C ASN A 131 7.23 -4.22 -6.29
N PHE A 132 6.40 -4.20 -7.34
CA PHE A 132 6.15 -5.39 -8.15
C PHE A 132 7.34 -5.90 -8.97
N TYR A 133 8.30 -5.04 -9.32
CA TYR A 133 9.50 -5.45 -10.08
C TYR A 133 10.79 -5.42 -9.26
N ILE A 134 10.73 -4.94 -8.02
CA ILE A 134 11.88 -4.89 -7.12
C ILE A 134 11.79 -5.90 -5.97
N ASN A 135 10.58 -6.34 -5.60
CA ASN A 135 10.39 -7.20 -4.44
C ASN A 135 10.65 -8.67 -4.79
N PHE A 136 11.91 -9.05 -4.65
CA PHE A 136 12.37 -10.42 -4.83
C PHE A 136 12.12 -11.31 -3.62
N LEU A 137 11.81 -10.73 -2.46
CA LEU A 137 11.75 -11.43 -1.17
C LEU A 137 10.41 -12.12 -0.91
N GLY A 138 9.36 -11.83 -1.68
CA GLY A 138 8.06 -12.52 -1.54
C GLY A 138 7.12 -11.90 -0.51
N HIS A 139 7.26 -10.61 -0.22
CA HIS A 139 6.29 -9.96 0.67
C HIS A 139 4.91 -9.72 0.04
N CYS A 140 4.84 -9.79 -1.29
CA CYS A 140 3.60 -9.69 -2.06
C CYS A 140 2.74 -8.42 -1.83
N ASP A 141 3.35 -7.28 -1.47
CA ASP A 141 2.59 -6.03 -1.22
C ASP A 141 1.87 -5.49 -2.50
N ALA A 142 2.20 -5.99 -3.69
CA ALA A 142 1.55 -5.59 -4.94
C ALA A 142 0.07 -6.03 -4.99
N PHE A 143 -0.28 -7.13 -4.33
CA PHE A 143 -1.65 -7.63 -4.26
C PHE A 143 -2.58 -6.70 -3.48
N PRO A 144 -2.30 -6.35 -2.20
CA PRO A 144 -3.17 -5.44 -1.46
C PRO A 144 -3.22 -4.06 -2.11
N PHE A 145 -2.11 -3.53 -2.67
CA PHE A 145 -2.15 -2.26 -3.41
C PHE A 145 -3.08 -2.31 -4.63
N CYS A 146 -3.01 -3.40 -5.40
CA CYS A 146 -3.89 -3.62 -6.55
C CYS A 146 -5.36 -3.71 -6.12
N PHE A 147 -5.67 -4.55 -5.14
CA PHE A 147 -7.06 -4.68 -4.67
C PHE A 147 -7.59 -3.38 -4.08
N MET A 148 -6.79 -2.64 -3.32
CA MET A 148 -7.14 -1.31 -2.85
C MET A 148 -7.44 -0.36 -4.03
N VAL A 149 -6.56 -0.22 -5.02
CA VAL A 149 -6.86 0.71 -6.14
C VAL A 149 -8.11 0.29 -6.93
N LEU A 150 -8.37 -1.02 -7.06
CA LEU A 150 -9.58 -1.56 -7.70
C LEU A 150 -10.85 -1.21 -6.91
N ALA A 151 -10.82 -1.33 -5.58
CA ALA A 151 -11.91 -0.92 -4.70
C ALA A 151 -12.25 0.56 -4.91
N PHE A 152 -11.22 1.41 -4.98
CA PHE A 152 -11.36 2.84 -5.20
C PHE A 152 -11.86 3.19 -6.61
N TYR A 153 -11.38 2.48 -7.64
CA TYR A 153 -11.70 2.76 -9.03
C TYR A 153 -13.14 2.38 -9.39
N PHE A 154 -13.59 1.17 -9.02
CA PHE A 154 -14.90 0.68 -9.42
C PHE A 154 -16.07 1.30 -8.66
N ARG A 155 -15.82 1.80 -7.43
CA ARG A 155 -16.75 2.58 -6.58
C ARG A 155 -18.12 1.97 -6.28
N ASN A 156 -18.43 0.77 -6.76
CA ASN A 156 -19.69 0.11 -6.45
C ASN A 156 -19.55 -0.70 -5.15
N PRO A 157 -20.63 -0.83 -4.35
CA PRO A 157 -20.56 -1.44 -3.02
C PRO A 157 -20.03 -2.88 -3.04
N LEU A 158 -20.42 -3.67 -4.06
CA LEU A 158 -19.99 -5.05 -4.18
C LEU A 158 -18.49 -5.16 -4.46
N SER A 159 -17.96 -4.37 -5.40
CA SER A 159 -16.52 -4.31 -5.68
C SER A 159 -15.74 -3.80 -4.47
N VAL A 160 -16.24 -2.79 -3.76
CA VAL A 160 -15.59 -2.33 -2.52
C VAL A 160 -15.53 -3.47 -1.51
N LEU A 161 -16.61 -4.20 -1.27
CA LEU A 161 -16.63 -5.34 -0.36
C LEU A 161 -15.62 -6.41 -0.79
N ILE A 162 -15.68 -6.88 -2.03
CA ILE A 162 -14.84 -7.97 -2.55
C ILE A 162 -13.35 -7.59 -2.49
N PHE A 163 -13.00 -6.44 -3.07
CA PHE A 163 -11.59 -6.06 -3.16
C PHE A 163 -11.00 -5.65 -1.82
N THR A 164 -11.77 -5.05 -0.90
CA THR A 164 -11.28 -4.78 0.45
C THR A 164 -11.09 -6.07 1.23
N GLN A 165 -11.98 -7.07 1.10
CA GLN A 165 -11.75 -8.40 1.68
C GLN A 165 -10.44 -9.01 1.17
N LEU A 166 -10.25 -9.06 -0.15
CA LEU A 166 -9.03 -9.59 -0.76
C LEU A 166 -7.78 -8.84 -0.25
N ALA A 167 -7.85 -7.52 -0.07
CA ALA A 167 -6.74 -6.74 0.48
C ALA A 167 -6.46 -7.04 1.96
N PHE A 168 -7.51 -7.15 2.79
CA PHE A 168 -7.38 -7.34 4.24
C PHE A 168 -6.79 -8.70 4.60
N TRP A 169 -7.12 -9.73 3.81
CA TRP A 169 -6.54 -11.06 3.92
C TRP A 169 -5.19 -11.21 3.20
N CYS A 170 -4.70 -10.18 2.49
CA CYS A 170 -3.31 -10.09 2.07
C CYS A 170 -2.43 -9.46 3.15
N ASP A 171 -2.87 -8.34 3.72
CA ASP A 171 -2.12 -7.61 4.73
C ASP A 171 -3.06 -6.76 5.60
N GLU A 172 -2.93 -6.88 6.92
CA GLU A 172 -3.73 -6.18 7.91
C GLU A 172 -3.59 -4.65 7.84
N ARG A 173 -2.46 -4.13 7.33
CA ARG A 173 -2.25 -2.69 7.11
C ARG A 173 -3.22 -2.12 6.07
N ALA A 174 -3.76 -2.96 5.18
CA ALA A 174 -4.80 -2.56 4.24
C ALA A 174 -6.11 -2.15 4.94
N ILE A 175 -6.45 -2.77 6.09
CA ILE A 175 -7.65 -2.41 6.87
C ILE A 175 -7.53 -0.99 7.37
N ILE A 176 -6.37 -0.67 7.97
CA ILE A 176 -6.17 0.63 8.55
C ILE A 176 -6.12 1.69 7.46
N ASN A 177 -5.38 1.44 6.37
CA ASN A 177 -5.31 2.37 5.24
C ASN A 177 -6.59 2.38 4.37
N SER A 178 -7.55 1.50 4.61
CA SER A 178 -8.90 1.64 4.02
C SER A 178 -9.67 2.84 4.59
N SER A 179 -9.18 3.45 5.69
CA SER A 179 -9.72 4.71 6.21
C SER A 179 -9.70 5.83 5.18
N TYR A 180 -8.70 5.88 4.28
CA TYR A 180 -8.67 6.85 3.17
C TYR A 180 -9.81 6.63 2.18
N LEU A 181 -10.11 5.37 1.87
CA LEU A 181 -11.24 5.00 1.00
C LEU A 181 -12.57 5.41 1.66
N GLY A 182 -12.73 5.13 2.96
CA GLY A 182 -13.89 5.58 3.72
C GLY A 182 -14.02 7.11 3.74
N LEU A 183 -12.91 7.81 4.02
CA LEU A 183 -12.85 9.27 4.02
C LEU A 183 -13.24 9.86 2.67
N TRP A 184 -12.88 9.21 1.56
CA TRP A 184 -13.18 9.69 0.21
C TRP A 184 -14.70 9.83 -0.03
N TYR A 185 -15.48 8.89 0.51
CA TYR A 185 -16.94 8.91 0.42
C TYR A 185 -17.62 9.75 1.51
N VAL A 186 -17.03 9.79 2.71
CA VAL A 186 -17.62 10.45 3.88
C VAL A 186 -17.34 11.95 3.91
N LEU A 187 -16.22 12.42 3.37
CA LEU A 187 -15.85 13.83 3.42
C LEU A 187 -16.90 14.78 2.78
N PRO A 188 -17.47 14.48 1.59
CA PRO A 188 -18.55 15.30 1.03
C PRO A 188 -19.79 15.34 1.93
N LEU A 189 -20.13 14.21 2.57
CA LEU A 189 -21.25 14.11 3.50
C LEU A 189 -21.01 14.97 4.74
N ILE A 190 -19.81 14.92 5.32
CA ILE A 190 -19.44 15.76 6.48
C ILE A 190 -19.60 17.23 6.14
N LYS A 191 -19.07 17.67 4.99
CA LYS A 191 -19.20 19.07 4.54
C LYS A 191 -20.67 19.48 4.40
N GLN A 192 -21.49 18.63 3.76
CA GLN A 192 -22.93 18.88 3.64
C GLN A 192 -23.63 18.99 5.00
N VAL A 193 -23.29 18.14 5.96
CA VAL A 193 -23.89 18.13 7.30
C VAL A 193 -23.48 19.37 8.08
N VAL A 194 -22.22 19.79 7.98
CA VAL A 194 -21.72 21.02 8.61
C VAL A 194 -22.43 22.25 8.03
N ASP A 195 -22.60 22.31 6.70
CA ASP A 195 -23.21 23.45 6.03
C ASP A 195 -24.73 23.53 6.24
N LYS A 196 -25.44 22.39 6.14
CA LYS A 196 -26.91 22.34 6.22
C LYS A 196 -27.46 22.07 7.62
N ARG A 197 -26.60 21.69 8.58
CA ARG A 197 -26.95 21.27 9.95
C ARG A 197 -28.01 20.15 10.03
N GLN A 198 -28.14 19.35 8.98
CA GLN A 198 -29.08 18.24 8.90
C GLN A 198 -28.31 16.97 8.56
N PHE A 199 -28.56 15.91 9.33
CA PHE A 199 -28.00 14.59 9.09
C PHE A 199 -29.12 13.64 8.70
N SER A 200 -28.96 12.98 7.55
CA SER A 200 -29.88 11.94 7.09
C SER A 200 -29.10 10.66 6.84
N LEU A 201 -29.47 9.58 7.54
CA LEU A 201 -28.89 8.25 7.34
C LEU A 201 -29.06 7.75 5.89
N LYS A 202 -30.05 8.26 5.16
CA LYS A 202 -30.29 7.92 3.75
C LYS A 202 -29.23 8.49 2.80
N GLU A 203 -28.44 9.48 3.25
CA GLU A 203 -27.38 10.10 2.45
C GLU A 203 -26.04 9.36 2.57
N ILE A 204 -25.94 8.34 3.42
CA ILE A 204 -24.71 7.54 3.55
C ILE A 204 -24.49 6.74 2.26
N PRO A 205 -23.34 6.93 1.58
CA PRO A 205 -23.03 6.17 0.38
C PRO A 205 -22.93 4.66 0.69
N LEU A 206 -23.63 3.83 -0.08
CA LEU A 206 -23.56 2.37 0.03
C LEU A 206 -22.11 1.80 0.01
N PRO A 207 -21.13 2.37 -0.73
CA PRO A 207 -19.73 1.94 -0.65
C PRO A 207 -19.11 2.05 0.75
N VAL A 208 -19.51 3.05 1.56
CA VAL A 208 -19.04 3.20 2.95
C VAL A 208 -19.58 2.07 3.82
N ILE A 209 -20.87 1.76 3.65
CA ILE A 209 -21.51 0.66 4.37
C ILE A 209 -20.82 -0.66 4.00
N ALA A 210 -20.57 -0.89 2.71
CA ALA A 210 -19.85 -2.07 2.25
C ALA A 210 -18.43 -2.17 2.84
N LEU A 211 -17.71 -1.05 2.96
CA LEU A 211 -16.40 -1.01 3.58
C LEU A 211 -16.46 -1.38 5.07
N VAL A 212 -17.41 -0.82 5.83
CA VAL A 212 -17.61 -1.12 7.25
C VAL A 212 -18.00 -2.59 7.46
N VAL A 213 -18.92 -3.09 6.64
CA VAL A 213 -19.33 -4.50 6.65
C VAL A 213 -18.13 -5.41 6.34
N SER A 214 -17.31 -5.04 5.35
CA SER A 214 -16.08 -5.75 5.02
C SER A 214 -15.12 -5.81 6.22
N ALA A 215 -14.82 -4.67 6.84
CA ALA A 215 -13.96 -4.66 8.04
C ALA A 215 -14.53 -5.54 9.17
N GLY A 216 -15.86 -5.50 9.39
CA GLY A 216 -16.54 -6.35 10.37
C GLY A 216 -16.43 -7.84 10.06
N ILE A 217 -16.63 -8.24 8.80
CA ILE A 217 -16.48 -9.63 8.33
C ILE A 217 -15.06 -10.12 8.57
N TYR A 218 -14.05 -9.33 8.21
CA TYR A 218 -12.65 -9.69 8.41
C TYR A 218 -12.36 -9.94 9.90
N LEU A 219 -12.74 -8.99 10.77
CA LEU A 219 -12.48 -9.10 12.21
C LEU A 219 -13.20 -10.30 12.83
N ALA A 220 -14.45 -10.55 12.44
CA ALA A 220 -15.24 -11.68 12.93
C ALA A 220 -14.62 -13.02 12.51
N ILE A 221 -14.27 -13.18 11.23
CA ILE A 221 -13.65 -14.41 10.73
C ILE A 221 -12.26 -14.59 11.32
N ARG A 222 -11.46 -13.52 11.45
CA ARG A 222 -10.13 -13.59 12.07
C ARG A 222 -10.21 -14.07 13.52
N GLN A 223 -11.18 -13.56 14.28
CA GLN A 223 -11.42 -14.00 15.66
C GLN A 223 -11.90 -15.46 15.71
N TRP A 224 -12.79 -15.85 14.81
CA TRP A 224 -13.25 -17.24 14.70
C TRP A 224 -12.12 -18.21 14.35
N LEU A 225 -11.25 -17.84 13.41
CA LEU A 225 -10.06 -18.62 13.05
C LEU A 225 -9.09 -18.77 14.22
N SER A 226 -8.87 -17.68 14.98
CA SER A 226 -7.98 -17.71 16.14
C SER A 226 -8.50 -18.64 17.25
N THR A 227 -9.81 -18.61 17.50
CA THR A 227 -10.44 -19.41 18.56
C THR A 227 -10.64 -20.87 18.17
N THR A 228 -10.96 -21.16 16.91
CA THR A 228 -11.30 -22.52 16.44
C THR A 228 -10.05 -23.31 16.04
N TYR A 229 -9.11 -22.67 15.34
CA TYR A 229 -7.92 -23.34 14.80
C TYR A 229 -6.65 -23.01 15.59
N GLY A 230 -6.74 -22.16 16.62
CA GLY A 230 -5.58 -21.76 17.42
C GLY A 230 -4.60 -20.85 16.68
N LEU A 231 -4.99 -20.27 15.53
CA LEU A 231 -4.13 -19.33 14.80
C LEU A 231 -3.85 -18.10 15.66
N LYS A 232 -2.57 -17.80 15.86
CA LYS A 232 -2.10 -16.64 16.63
C LYS A 232 -1.00 -15.94 15.86
N VAL A 233 -0.99 -14.61 15.97
CA VAL A 233 0.19 -13.83 15.58
C VAL A 233 1.27 -14.12 16.62
N GLY A 234 2.46 -14.53 16.19
CA GLY A 234 3.58 -14.79 17.10
C GLY A 234 4.11 -13.47 17.68
N HIS A 235 3.46 -12.99 18.74
CA HIS A 235 3.80 -11.71 19.36
C HIS A 235 4.81 -11.92 20.49
N ASP A 236 5.98 -11.28 20.36
CA ASP A 236 6.94 -11.12 21.44
C ASP A 236 6.94 -9.65 21.87
N ASN A 237 6.55 -9.40 23.12
CA ASN A 237 6.43 -8.05 23.68
C ASN A 237 7.79 -7.35 23.81
N ASP A 238 8.86 -8.08 24.18
CA ASP A 238 10.20 -7.49 24.34
C ASP A 238 10.78 -7.17 22.96
N LEU A 239 10.63 -8.10 22.00
CA LEU A 239 11.04 -7.86 20.63
C LEU A 239 10.27 -6.68 20.01
N SER A 240 8.95 -6.61 20.21
CA SER A 240 8.11 -5.52 19.69
C SER A 240 8.51 -4.16 20.26
N GLN A 241 8.82 -4.08 21.55
CA GLN A 241 9.31 -2.85 22.18
C GLN A 241 10.68 -2.43 21.61
N ARG A 242 11.62 -3.37 21.48
CA ARG A 242 12.94 -3.12 20.88
C ARG A 242 12.83 -2.67 19.43
N THR A 243 11.99 -3.33 18.63
CA THR A 243 11.71 -2.96 17.24
C THR A 243 11.11 -1.56 17.15
N SER A 244 10.20 -1.21 18.06
CA SER A 244 9.59 0.14 18.10
C SER A 244 10.61 1.22 18.46
N LEU A 245 11.45 0.97 19.47
CA LEU A 245 12.52 1.90 19.87
C LEU A 245 13.57 2.07 18.78
N TRP A 246 13.99 0.97 18.14
CA TRP A 246 14.87 1.02 16.98
C TRP A 246 14.22 1.80 15.83
N SER A 247 12.94 1.53 15.54
CA SER A 247 12.19 2.23 14.50
C SER A 247 12.08 3.73 14.76
N LEU A 248 11.94 4.15 16.01
CA LEU A 248 11.98 5.56 16.41
C LEU A 248 13.37 6.17 16.19
N SER A 249 14.45 5.42 16.46
CA SER A 249 15.83 5.90 16.25
C SER A 249 16.14 6.21 14.78
N ILE A 250 15.48 5.52 13.84
CA ILE A 250 15.62 5.73 12.39
C ILE A 250 14.38 6.39 11.75
N LEU A 251 13.55 7.07 12.56
CA LEU A 251 12.30 7.66 12.10
C LEU A 251 12.48 8.62 10.91
N GLY A 252 13.52 9.46 10.97
CA GLY A 252 13.83 10.40 9.90
C GLY A 252 14.10 9.69 8.58
N ASP A 253 14.91 8.63 8.59
CA ASP A 253 15.21 7.85 7.40
C ASP A 253 13.97 7.11 6.87
N LYS A 254 13.20 6.45 7.75
CA LYS A 254 11.94 5.78 7.39
C LYS A 254 10.94 6.73 6.74
N PHE A 255 10.78 7.90 7.33
CA PHE A 255 9.85 8.90 6.82
C PHE A 255 10.33 9.39 5.46
N THR A 256 11.57 9.88 5.36
CA THR A 256 12.13 10.40 4.10
C THR A 256 12.09 9.35 2.97
N ARG A 257 12.43 8.08 3.25
CA ARG A 257 12.45 7.02 2.24
C ARG A 257 11.08 6.37 1.97
N GLY A 258 10.09 6.59 2.85
CA GLY A 258 8.76 6.02 2.69
C GLY A 258 8.04 6.48 1.43
N LEU A 259 8.08 7.79 1.18
CA LEU A 259 7.43 8.43 0.02
C LEU A 259 8.41 9.29 -0.81
N GLU A 260 9.65 9.46 -0.36
CA GLU A 260 10.70 10.20 -1.07
C GLU A 260 10.23 11.59 -1.53
N GLY A 261 10.34 11.89 -2.84
CA GLY A 261 9.92 13.18 -3.39
C GLY A 261 8.41 13.43 -3.29
N PHE A 262 7.59 12.41 -3.04
CA PHE A 262 6.13 12.56 -2.95
C PHE A 262 5.68 13.20 -1.64
N TRP A 263 6.55 13.32 -0.64
CA TRP A 263 6.28 14.18 0.52
C TRP A 263 6.01 15.62 0.11
N LEU A 264 6.62 16.12 -0.98
CA LEU A 264 6.37 17.47 -1.48
C LEU A 264 4.91 17.64 -1.91
N ILE A 265 4.31 16.63 -2.53
CA ILE A 265 2.89 16.64 -2.93
C ILE A 265 2.00 16.67 -1.68
N VAL A 266 2.34 15.87 -0.66
CA VAL A 266 1.61 15.80 0.61
C VAL A 266 1.68 17.14 1.34
N PHE A 267 2.88 17.70 1.54
CA PHE A 267 3.05 18.97 2.25
C PHE A 267 2.41 20.13 1.49
N ALA A 268 2.56 20.20 0.17
CA ALA A 268 1.89 21.23 -0.62
C ALA A 268 0.36 21.17 -0.47
N GLY A 269 -0.23 19.98 -0.53
CA GLY A 269 -1.68 19.80 -0.34
C GLY A 269 -2.14 20.20 1.06
N MET A 270 -1.39 19.84 2.10
CA MET A 270 -1.70 20.23 3.48
C MET A 270 -1.58 21.75 3.69
N VAL A 271 -0.57 22.39 3.11
CA VAL A 271 -0.41 23.87 3.15
C VAL A 271 -1.61 24.54 2.47
N VAL A 272 -2.02 24.06 1.29
CA VAL A 272 -3.19 24.59 0.59
C VAL A 272 -4.45 24.44 1.43
N LEU A 273 -4.68 23.28 2.07
CA LEU A 273 -5.82 23.10 2.98
C LEU A 273 -5.81 24.08 4.16
N ALA A 274 -4.64 24.31 4.76
CA ALA A 274 -4.48 25.27 5.84
C ALA A 274 -4.75 26.72 5.38
N MET A 275 -4.29 27.08 4.17
CA MET A 275 -4.56 28.40 3.58
C MET A 275 -6.05 28.60 3.26
N LEU A 276 -6.73 27.54 2.81
CA LEU A 276 -8.18 27.53 2.56
C LEU A 276 -9.00 27.50 3.85
N LYS A 277 -8.37 27.28 5.01
CA LYS A 277 -9.02 27.07 6.31
C LYS A 277 -10.03 25.92 6.30
N ASP A 278 -9.83 24.92 5.44
CA ASP A 278 -10.64 23.70 5.42
C ASP A 278 -10.15 22.73 6.51
N TRP A 279 -10.39 23.14 7.77
CA TRP A 279 -9.90 22.44 8.95
C TRP A 279 -10.46 21.02 9.07
N TRP A 280 -11.67 20.78 8.59
CA TRP A 280 -12.26 19.44 8.59
C TRP A 280 -11.48 18.48 7.70
N THR A 281 -11.21 18.87 6.45
CA THR A 281 -10.42 18.06 5.55
C THR A 281 -8.99 17.90 6.08
N LEU A 282 -8.40 18.98 6.59
CA LEU A 282 -7.05 18.96 7.16
C LEU A 282 -6.92 17.98 8.35
N VAL A 283 -7.85 18.04 9.30
CA VAL A 283 -7.83 17.20 10.51
C VAL A 283 -8.12 15.75 10.17
N LEU A 284 -9.13 15.47 9.34
CA LEU A 284 -9.50 14.09 9.00
C LEU A 284 -8.42 13.41 8.15
N LEU A 285 -7.94 14.09 7.09
CA LEU A 285 -6.89 13.56 6.23
C LEU A 285 -5.55 13.50 6.97
N GLY A 286 -5.21 14.53 7.73
CA GLY A 286 -4.03 14.55 8.60
C GLY A 286 -4.07 13.45 9.65
N GLY A 287 -5.25 13.15 10.19
CA GLY A 287 -5.47 12.02 11.10
C GLY A 287 -5.20 10.67 10.43
N CYS A 288 -5.68 10.45 9.20
CA CYS A 288 -5.35 9.24 8.44
C CYS A 288 -3.82 9.13 8.18
N ILE A 289 -3.17 10.22 7.78
CA ILE A 289 -1.71 10.25 7.54
C ILE A 289 -0.94 9.94 8.83
N LEU A 290 -1.36 10.53 9.95
CA LEU A 290 -0.78 10.27 11.26
C LEU A 290 -0.89 8.79 11.63
N ILE A 291 -2.08 8.19 11.46
CA ILE A 291 -2.31 6.77 11.76
C ILE A 291 -1.40 5.88 10.89
N THR A 292 -1.32 6.13 9.58
CA THR A 292 -0.39 5.43 8.68
C THR A 292 1.07 5.58 9.15
N GLY A 293 1.45 6.79 9.59
CA GLY A 293 2.76 7.08 10.14
C GLY A 293 3.07 6.28 11.40
N VAL A 294 2.16 6.28 12.38
CA VAL A 294 2.29 5.53 13.64
C VAL A 294 2.51 4.04 13.37
N ILE A 295 1.74 3.45 12.45
CA ILE A 295 1.92 2.04 12.07
C ILE A 295 3.29 1.81 11.43
N GLY A 296 3.75 2.74 10.59
CA GLY A 296 5.09 2.69 10.02
C GLY A 296 6.22 2.72 11.05
N VAL A 297 5.98 3.31 12.23
CA VAL A 297 6.91 3.29 13.36
C VAL A 297 6.81 2.00 14.18
N MET A 298 5.61 1.44 14.32
CA MET A 298 5.38 0.21 15.08
C MET A 298 5.94 -1.06 14.42
N VAL A 299 6.32 -0.98 13.14
CA VAL A 299 6.82 -2.12 12.35
C VAL A 299 8.25 -1.85 11.89
N ALA A 300 9.11 -2.88 11.89
CA ALA A 300 10.47 -2.81 11.38
C ALA A 300 10.52 -2.22 9.96
N ASP A 301 9.62 -2.67 9.08
CA ASP A 301 9.47 -2.24 7.69
C ASP A 301 8.60 -0.97 7.56
N GLY A 302 9.17 0.18 7.94
CA GLY A 302 8.48 1.47 7.87
C GLY A 302 8.10 1.89 6.46
N THR A 303 9.03 1.79 5.49
CA THR A 303 8.81 2.16 4.08
C THR A 303 7.64 1.40 3.45
N ARG A 304 7.56 0.09 3.72
CA ARG A 304 6.47 -0.77 3.24
C ARG A 304 5.14 -0.34 3.82
N SER A 305 5.11 -0.10 5.12
CA SER A 305 3.90 0.30 5.84
C SER A 305 3.38 1.68 5.43
N LEU A 306 4.28 2.65 5.23
CA LEU A 306 3.94 3.98 4.72
C LEU A 306 3.37 3.93 3.29
N SER A 307 3.84 2.99 2.47
CA SER A 307 3.39 2.83 1.08
C SER A 307 1.91 2.43 0.97
N PHE A 308 1.33 1.79 1.98
CA PHE A 308 -0.12 1.54 2.04
C PHE A 308 -0.94 2.84 2.09
N GLY A 309 -0.33 3.96 2.49
CA GLY A 309 -0.94 5.28 2.49
C GLY A 309 -1.11 5.91 1.11
N PHE A 310 -0.75 5.25 0.00
CA PHE A 310 -0.73 5.85 -1.36
C PHE A 310 -2.02 6.59 -1.76
N TYR A 311 -3.17 6.22 -1.19
CA TYR A 311 -4.43 6.94 -1.41
C TYR A 311 -4.37 8.42 -1.02
N MET A 312 -3.51 8.81 -0.08
CA MET A 312 -3.31 10.22 0.26
C MET A 312 -2.97 11.04 -0.99
N PHE A 313 -2.26 10.46 -1.97
CA PHE A 313 -1.93 11.17 -3.21
C PHE A 313 -3.17 11.52 -4.03
N PHE A 314 -4.25 10.73 -3.97
CA PHE A 314 -5.49 11.07 -4.66
C PHE A 314 -6.11 12.32 -4.06
N PHE A 315 -6.19 12.41 -2.73
CA PHE A 315 -6.68 13.62 -2.06
C PHE A 315 -5.80 14.83 -2.38
N MET A 316 -4.47 14.69 -2.22
CA MET A 316 -3.54 15.80 -2.42
C MET A 316 -3.57 16.29 -3.86
N LEU A 317 -3.62 15.39 -4.85
CA LEU A 317 -3.76 15.78 -6.25
C LEU A 317 -5.10 16.47 -6.54
N THR A 318 -6.21 15.99 -5.97
CA THR A 318 -7.51 16.65 -6.14
C THR A 318 -7.47 18.08 -5.58
N ILE A 319 -7.00 18.24 -4.35
CA ILE A 319 -6.90 19.54 -3.68
C ILE A 319 -5.99 20.50 -4.47
N LEU A 320 -4.79 20.03 -4.84
CA LEU A 320 -3.84 20.84 -5.60
C LEU A 320 -4.40 21.20 -6.98
N ARG A 321 -4.97 20.24 -7.70
CA ARG A 321 -5.51 20.49 -9.05
C ARG A 321 -6.61 21.55 -9.07
N GLU A 322 -7.43 21.61 -8.02
CA GLU A 322 -8.53 22.56 -7.88
C GLU A 322 -8.06 23.96 -7.47
N HIS A 323 -6.99 24.07 -6.69
CA HIS A 323 -6.65 25.33 -6.00
C HIS A 323 -5.32 25.97 -6.41
N ILE A 324 -4.45 25.27 -7.15
CA ILE A 324 -3.20 25.86 -7.66
C ILE A 324 -3.17 25.93 -9.20
N PRO A 325 -2.51 26.94 -9.79
CA PRO A 325 -2.31 27.02 -11.23
C PRO A 325 -1.62 25.78 -11.79
N ILE A 326 -2.03 25.37 -13.00
CA ILE A 326 -1.50 24.16 -13.67
C ILE A 326 0.03 24.18 -13.82
N ASN A 327 0.61 25.37 -14.03
CA ASN A 327 2.06 25.54 -14.14
C ASN A 327 2.77 25.23 -12.81
N GLN A 328 2.20 25.67 -11.68
CA GLN A 328 2.78 25.39 -10.37
C GLN A 328 2.67 23.89 -10.03
N LEU A 329 1.52 23.26 -10.34
CA LEU A 329 1.36 21.82 -10.19
C LEU A 329 2.36 21.04 -11.07
N LYS A 330 2.62 21.52 -12.29
CA LYS A 330 3.64 20.94 -13.18
C LYS A 330 5.03 20.97 -12.54
N TYR A 331 5.46 22.13 -12.02
CA TYR A 331 6.75 22.24 -11.35
C TYR A 331 6.84 21.35 -10.12
N LEU A 332 5.80 21.31 -9.29
CA LEU A 332 5.74 20.44 -8.12
C LEU A 332 5.91 18.97 -8.50
N LEU A 333 5.19 18.48 -9.51
CA LEU A 333 5.28 17.10 -9.97
C LEU A 333 6.65 16.78 -10.59
N ILE A 334 7.23 17.70 -11.37
CA ILE A 334 8.57 17.53 -11.93
C ILE A 334 9.61 17.41 -10.80
N VAL A 335 9.60 18.33 -9.83
CA VAL A 335 10.54 18.31 -8.71
C VAL A 335 10.37 17.05 -7.87
N SER A 336 9.12 16.69 -7.55
CA SER A 336 8.82 15.45 -6.80
C SER A 336 9.33 14.21 -7.53
N THR A 337 9.19 14.17 -8.86
CA THR A 337 9.69 13.09 -9.71
C THR A 337 11.22 13.02 -9.69
N LEU A 338 11.90 14.16 -9.88
CA LEU A 338 13.35 14.21 -9.89
C LEU A 338 13.93 13.77 -8.55
N VAL A 339 13.37 14.24 -7.43
CA VAL A 339 13.80 13.82 -6.09
C VAL A 339 13.64 12.31 -5.90
N SER A 340 12.52 11.73 -6.34
CA SER A 340 12.28 10.28 -6.21
C SER A 340 13.20 9.45 -7.13
N LEU A 341 13.54 9.96 -8.31
CA LEU A 341 14.51 9.28 -9.20
C LEU A 341 15.95 9.36 -8.69
N MET A 342 16.30 10.44 -7.98
CA MET A 342 17.66 10.67 -7.47
C MET A 342 17.93 9.97 -6.15
N LEU A 343 16.91 9.72 -5.34
CA LEU A 343 17.04 8.95 -4.10
C LEU A 343 16.95 7.47 -4.43
N PRO A 344 18.04 6.69 -4.31
CA PRO A 344 17.96 5.25 -4.54
C PRO A 344 17.01 4.64 -3.50
N MET A 345 15.98 3.94 -3.97
CA MET A 345 15.10 3.15 -3.10
C MET A 345 15.95 2.22 -2.24
N SER A 346 15.94 2.44 -0.94
CA SER A 346 16.58 1.52 -0.01
C SER A 346 15.63 0.36 0.25
N PHE A 347 16.08 -0.83 -0.12
CA PHE A 347 15.46 -2.05 0.35
C PHE A 347 15.68 -2.22 1.85
N PRO A 348 14.66 -2.65 2.61
CA PRO A 348 14.90 -3.31 3.88
C PRO A 348 15.71 -4.60 3.68
#